data_AF-A0A1L6JG91-F1
#
_entry.id   AF-A0A1L6JG91-F1
#
_cell.length_a   1.000
_cell.length_b   1.000
_cell.length_c   1.000
_cell.angle_alpha   90.00
_cell.angle_beta   90.00
_cell.angle_gamma   90.00
#
_symmetry.space_group_name_H-M   'P 1'
#
loop_
_entity.id
_entity.type
_entity.pdbx_description
1 polymer ?
#
loop_
_entity_poly.entity_id
_entity_poly.type
_entity_poly.pdbx_seq_one_letter_code
_entity_poly.pdbx_strand_id
1 'polypeptide(L)'
;MANAHTLPPASAAVANRLENADKLEGMPHAGTEAKGGAEHHAEPTALGLDATMWVAAAMAILILVALWKGVPKLIGGMLDKQIAAIRTRLAEAEQLRTEAEALRDEYARKLAGVETQAAAMVAHADEEAKALVAKAKSDADELVKRRAKMAEDKIAAAERAAIDQVRARTAEAAAKAAAAIIAQKHDAGADKPLVDSTIAGLSRLN
;
A
#
# COMPACT_ATOMS: atom_id res chain seq x y z
N MET A 1 7.54 21.79 -64.24
CA MET A 1 6.88 20.48 -64.43
C MET A 1 5.61 20.48 -63.61
N ALA A 2 4.49 20.20 -64.29
CA ALA A 2 3.14 20.42 -63.84
C ALA A 2 2.72 19.44 -62.74
N ASN A 3 2.14 19.96 -61.64
CA ASN A 3 1.33 19.13 -60.74
C ASN A 3 -0.14 19.32 -61.12
N ALA A 4 -0.65 18.38 -61.92
CA ALA A 4 -2.06 18.25 -62.22
C ALA A 4 -2.79 17.80 -60.95
N HIS A 5 -3.36 18.76 -60.22
CA HIS A 5 -4.26 18.48 -59.11
C HIS A 5 -5.60 18.03 -59.69
N THR A 6 -5.78 16.72 -59.77
CA THR A 6 -7.04 16.06 -60.15
C THR A 6 -8.09 16.37 -59.10
N LEU A 7 -9.04 17.24 -59.45
CA LEU A 7 -10.21 17.54 -58.63
C LEU A 7 -11.01 16.25 -58.36
N PRO A 8 -11.46 16.00 -57.11
CA PRO A 8 -12.22 14.80 -56.76
C PRO A 8 -13.54 14.72 -57.56
N PRO A 9 -14.05 13.50 -57.85
CA PRO A 9 -15.28 13.32 -58.64
C PRO A 9 -16.52 13.99 -58.03
N ALA A 10 -16.46 14.29 -56.72
CA ALA A 10 -17.47 15.06 -56.02
C ALA A 10 -17.59 16.51 -56.53
N SER A 11 -16.48 17.18 -56.89
CA SER A 11 -16.52 18.56 -57.38
C SER A 11 -17.11 18.69 -58.80
N ALA A 12 -16.89 17.70 -59.67
CA ALA A 12 -17.54 17.66 -60.98
C ALA A 12 -19.05 17.40 -60.88
N ALA A 13 -19.47 16.54 -59.93
CA ALA A 13 -20.87 16.29 -59.65
C ALA A 13 -21.59 17.50 -59.03
N VAL A 14 -20.89 18.30 -58.21
CA VAL A 14 -21.43 19.54 -57.64
C VAL A 14 -21.51 20.65 -58.68
N ALA A 15 -20.49 20.81 -59.54
CA ALA A 15 -20.51 21.78 -60.63
C ALA A 15 -21.67 21.51 -61.63
N ASN A 16 -21.90 20.25 -62.01
CA ASN A 16 -23.03 19.86 -62.86
C ASN A 16 -24.39 20.13 -62.19
N ARG A 17 -24.48 19.99 -60.85
CA ARG A 17 -25.68 20.27 -60.08
C ARG A 17 -25.98 21.77 -59.96
N LEU A 18 -24.95 22.62 -59.97
CA LEU A 18 -25.07 24.07 -59.98
C LEU A 18 -25.42 24.61 -61.38
N GLU A 19 -24.86 24.03 -62.44
CA GLU A 19 -25.17 24.39 -63.84
C GLU A 19 -26.60 24.01 -64.24
N ASN A 20 -27.15 22.94 -63.65
CA ASN A 20 -28.55 22.54 -63.84
C ASN A 20 -29.49 23.02 -62.73
N ALA A 21 -29.05 23.91 -61.83
CA ALA A 21 -29.88 24.42 -60.74
C ALA A 21 -31.14 25.15 -61.26
N ASP A 22 -31.02 25.86 -62.39
CA ASP A 22 -32.13 26.54 -63.07
C ASP A 22 -33.21 25.57 -63.60
N LYS A 23 -32.85 24.30 -63.86
CA LYS A 23 -33.80 23.23 -64.23
C LYS A 23 -34.39 22.50 -63.02
N LEU A 24 -33.79 22.68 -61.84
CA LEU A 24 -34.25 22.10 -60.57
C LEU A 24 -35.24 23.02 -59.83
N GLU A 25 -35.33 24.30 -60.21
CA GLU A 25 -36.24 25.30 -59.63
C GLU A 25 -37.74 25.07 -59.96
N GLY A 26 -38.05 24.04 -60.76
CA GLY A 26 -39.41 23.67 -61.17
C GLY A 26 -39.83 22.23 -60.83
N MET A 27 -39.07 21.48 -60.01
CA MET A 27 -39.51 20.15 -59.60
C MET A 27 -40.54 20.25 -58.48
N PRO A 28 -41.74 19.64 -58.62
CA PRO A 28 -42.71 19.59 -57.55
C PRO A 28 -42.10 18.79 -56.39
N HIS A 29 -41.80 19.48 -55.29
CA HIS A 29 -41.56 18.84 -54.02
C HIS A 29 -42.76 17.92 -53.75
N ALA A 30 -42.50 16.63 -53.57
CA ALA A 30 -43.49 15.66 -53.11
C ALA A 30 -43.83 15.92 -51.63
N GLY A 31 -44.38 17.10 -51.36
CA GLY A 31 -45.25 17.33 -50.23
C GLY A 31 -46.58 16.68 -50.58
N THR A 32 -47.10 15.87 -49.68
CA THR A 32 -48.49 15.41 -49.75
C THR A 32 -49.40 16.60 -49.46
N GLU A 33 -49.49 17.52 -50.42
CA GLU A 33 -50.56 18.50 -50.48
C GLU A 33 -51.79 17.76 -51.00
N ALA A 34 -52.63 17.32 -50.08
CA ALA A 34 -54.01 17.01 -50.38
C ALA A 34 -54.70 18.32 -50.76
N LYS A 35 -54.56 18.73 -52.03
CA LYS A 35 -55.50 19.67 -52.65
C LYS A 35 -56.88 19.01 -52.56
N GLY A 36 -57.74 19.58 -51.73
CA GLY A 36 -59.18 19.36 -51.77
C GLY A 36 -59.71 19.80 -53.12
N GLY A 37 -59.64 18.90 -54.10
CA GLY A 37 -60.45 18.95 -55.29
C GLY A 37 -61.81 18.41 -54.90
N ALA A 38 -62.83 19.27 -55.01
CA ALA A 38 -64.22 18.84 -55.02
C ALA A 38 -64.45 17.99 -56.28
N GLU A 39 -64.06 16.72 -56.22
CA GLU A 39 -64.46 15.73 -57.20
C GLU A 39 -65.74 15.07 -56.71
N HIS A 40 -66.81 15.32 -57.45
CA HIS A 40 -68.08 14.62 -57.33
C HIS A 40 -67.88 13.14 -57.69
N HIS A 41 -67.36 12.36 -56.75
CA HIS A 41 -67.42 10.90 -56.82
C HIS A 41 -68.88 10.49 -56.60
N ALA A 42 -69.49 9.94 -57.65
CA ALA A 42 -70.82 9.36 -57.64
C ALA A 42 -71.02 8.50 -56.38
N GLU A 43 -72.07 8.79 -55.61
CA GLU A 43 -72.36 8.12 -54.35
C GLU A 43 -72.67 6.63 -54.57
N PRO A 44 -71.86 5.66 -54.06
CA PRO A 44 -72.41 4.39 -53.66
C PRO A 44 -73.07 4.58 -52.29
N THR A 45 -74.28 5.14 -52.29
CA THR A 45 -75.09 5.27 -51.07
C THR A 45 -75.58 3.88 -50.64
N ALA A 46 -74.86 3.25 -49.73
CA ALA A 46 -75.38 2.08 -49.01
C ALA A 46 -76.21 2.58 -47.83
N LEU A 47 -77.51 2.29 -47.82
CA LEU A 47 -78.44 2.62 -46.73
C LEU A 47 -78.60 4.13 -46.43
N GLY A 48 -78.47 5.00 -47.43
CA GLY A 48 -78.83 6.43 -47.31
C GLY A 48 -77.83 7.30 -46.54
N LEU A 49 -76.58 6.84 -46.37
CA LEU A 49 -75.50 7.58 -45.73
C LEU A 49 -74.37 7.84 -46.74
N ASP A 50 -73.83 9.05 -46.73
CA ASP A 50 -72.70 9.48 -47.55
C ASP A 50 -71.42 8.69 -47.21
N ALA A 51 -70.53 8.50 -48.18
CA ALA A 51 -69.28 7.72 -48.03
C ALA A 51 -68.40 8.28 -46.90
N THR A 52 -68.41 9.60 -46.70
CA THR A 52 -67.72 10.28 -45.59
C THR A 52 -68.22 9.82 -44.22
N MET A 53 -69.53 9.55 -44.09
CA MET A 53 -70.15 9.07 -42.84
C MET A 53 -69.74 7.63 -42.54
N TRP A 54 -69.63 6.78 -43.56
CA TRP A 54 -69.15 5.41 -43.39
C TRP A 54 -67.66 5.36 -43.00
N VAL A 55 -66.84 6.25 -43.55
CA VAL A 55 -65.43 6.42 -43.13
C VAL A 55 -65.33 6.93 -41.70
N ALA A 56 -66.15 7.92 -41.32
CA ALA A 56 -66.20 8.42 -39.94
C ALA A 56 -66.65 7.33 -38.96
N ALA A 57 -67.65 6.51 -39.33
CA ALA A 57 -68.10 5.37 -38.54
C ALA A 57 -67.00 4.29 -38.41
N ALA A 58 -66.30 3.98 -39.50
CA ALA A 58 -65.17 3.03 -39.48
C ALA A 58 -64.02 3.54 -38.59
N MET A 59 -63.68 4.83 -38.65
CA MET A 59 -62.69 5.46 -37.77
C MET A 59 -63.14 5.47 -36.30
N ALA A 60 -64.40 5.77 -36.02
CA ALA A 60 -64.96 5.72 -34.68
C ALA A 60 -64.91 4.30 -34.09
N ILE A 61 -65.26 3.28 -34.88
CA ILE A 61 -65.16 1.87 -34.49
C ILE A 61 -63.69 1.49 -34.24
N LEU A 62 -62.76 1.90 -35.11
CA LEU A 62 -61.33 1.64 -34.92
C LEU A 62 -60.80 2.25 -33.62
N ILE A 63 -61.17 3.50 -33.32
CA ILE A 63 -60.79 4.18 -32.08
C ILE A 63 -61.41 3.45 -30.87
N LEU A 64 -62.69 3.10 -30.91
CA LEU A 64 -63.33 2.32 -29.84
C LEU A 64 -62.63 0.98 -29.61
N VAL A 65 -62.31 0.25 -30.67
CA VAL A 65 -61.57 -1.02 -30.57
C VAL A 65 -60.15 -0.80 -30.05
N ALA A 66 -59.45 0.26 -30.46
CA ALA A 66 -58.12 0.61 -29.97
C ALA A 66 -58.13 0.99 -28.47
N LEU A 67 -59.16 1.70 -28.02
CA LEU A 67 -59.39 2.01 -26.61
C LEU A 67 -59.72 0.74 -25.82
N TRP A 68 -60.57 -0.14 -26.36
CA TRP A 68 -60.98 -1.38 -25.70
C TRP A 68 -59.83 -2.40 -25.61
N LYS A 69 -58.98 -2.48 -26.64
CA LYS A 69 -57.73 -3.27 -26.60
C LYS A 69 -56.61 -2.59 -25.81
N GLY A 70 -56.84 -1.40 -25.25
CA GLY A 70 -55.92 -0.76 -24.31
C GLY A 70 -54.63 -0.22 -24.93
N VAL A 71 -54.62 0.11 -26.22
CA VAL A 71 -53.47 0.74 -26.90
C VAL A 71 -52.93 1.97 -26.15
N PRO A 72 -53.75 2.93 -25.65
CA PRO A 72 -53.21 4.07 -24.90
C PRO A 72 -52.58 3.67 -23.57
N LYS A 73 -53.11 2.63 -22.89
CA LYS A 73 -52.51 2.09 -21.66
C LYS A 73 -51.14 1.46 -21.92
N LEU A 74 -50.96 0.78 -23.05
CA LEU A 74 -49.69 0.15 -23.41
C LEU A 74 -48.59 1.20 -23.67
N ILE A 75 -48.94 2.28 -24.39
CA ILE A 75 -48.04 3.41 -24.66
C ILE A 75 -47.70 4.15 -23.35
N GLY A 76 -48.70 4.43 -22.51
CA GLY A 76 -48.47 5.03 -21.18
C GLY A 76 -47.53 4.18 -20.32
N GLY A 77 -47.76 2.86 -20.27
CA GLY A 77 -46.91 1.94 -19.52
C GLY A 77 -45.46 1.83 -20.04
N MET A 78 -45.23 2.02 -21.35
CA MET A 78 -43.87 2.07 -21.90
C MET A 78 -43.15 3.37 -21.52
N LEU A 79 -43.85 4.51 -21.54
CA LEU A 79 -43.31 5.79 -21.08
C LEU A 79 -43.01 5.76 -19.58
N ASP A 80 -43.91 5.22 -18.77
CA ASP A 80 -43.70 5.07 -17.33
C ASP A 80 -42.49 4.19 -17.02
N LYS A 81 -42.31 3.09 -17.76
CA LYS A 81 -41.10 2.25 -17.65
C LYS A 81 -39.83 3.02 -17.98
N GLN A 82 -39.84 3.87 -19.01
CA GLN A 82 -38.69 4.71 -19.35
C GLN A 82 -38.42 5.75 -18.26
N ILE A 83 -39.46 6.39 -17.73
CA ILE A 83 -39.33 7.35 -16.62
C ILE A 83 -38.75 6.65 -15.39
N ALA A 84 -39.24 5.45 -15.05
CA ALA A 84 -38.71 4.66 -13.94
C ALA A 84 -37.24 4.30 -14.16
N ALA A 85 -36.86 3.85 -15.36
CA ALA A 85 -35.48 3.52 -15.69
C ALA A 85 -34.55 4.74 -15.60
N ILE A 86 -34.98 5.92 -16.05
CA ILE A 86 -34.21 7.16 -15.94
C ILE A 86 -34.06 7.56 -14.48
N ARG A 87 -35.13 7.46 -13.67
CA ARG A 87 -35.07 7.74 -12.23
C ARG A 87 -34.08 6.82 -11.52
N THR A 88 -34.10 5.52 -11.81
CA THR A 88 -33.12 4.57 -11.25
C THR A 88 -31.69 4.94 -11.62
N ARG A 89 -31.42 5.22 -12.90
CA ARG A 89 -30.08 5.62 -13.35
C ARG A 89 -29.61 6.93 -12.71
N LEU A 90 -30.52 7.89 -12.50
CA LEU A 90 -30.20 9.15 -11.85
C LEU A 90 -29.89 8.93 -10.36
N ALA A 91 -30.65 8.09 -9.67
CA ALA A 91 -30.39 7.72 -8.28
C ALA A 91 -29.06 6.98 -8.12
N GLU A 92 -28.73 6.05 -9.03
CA GLU A 92 -27.44 5.37 -9.06
C GLU A 92 -26.28 6.34 -9.32
N ALA A 93 -26.46 7.31 -10.23
CA ALA A 93 -25.45 8.32 -10.52
C ALA A 93 -25.25 9.29 -9.34
N GLU A 94 -26.33 9.67 -8.65
CA GLU A 94 -26.26 10.49 -7.44
C GLU A 94 -25.58 9.72 -6.31
N GLN A 95 -25.94 8.46 -6.09
CA GLN A 95 -25.27 7.58 -5.13
C GLN A 95 -23.77 7.46 -5.43
N LEU A 96 -23.40 7.21 -6.70
CA LEU A 96 -22.00 7.10 -7.10
C LEU A 96 -21.23 8.41 -6.89
N ARG A 97 -21.88 9.58 -7.06
CA ARG A 97 -21.29 10.88 -6.72
C ARG A 97 -21.05 11.01 -5.23
N THR A 98 -22.04 10.67 -4.40
CA THR A 98 -21.91 10.74 -2.95
C THR A 98 -20.81 9.80 -2.44
N GLU A 99 -20.71 8.61 -3.01
CA GLU A 99 -19.64 7.65 -2.70
C GLU A 99 -18.27 8.17 -3.14
N ALA A 100 -18.17 8.80 -4.32
CA ALA A 100 -16.93 9.41 -4.79
C ALA A 100 -16.50 10.61 -3.93
N GLU A 101 -17.44 11.45 -3.52
CA GLU A 101 -17.20 12.59 -2.61
C GLU A 101 -16.76 12.10 -1.23
N ALA A 102 -17.46 11.11 -0.66
CA ALA A 102 -17.10 10.50 0.61
C ALA A 102 -15.69 9.87 0.56
N LEU A 103 -15.36 9.17 -0.52
CA LEU A 103 -14.04 8.59 -0.73
C LEU A 103 -12.97 9.69 -0.83
N ARG A 104 -13.27 10.79 -1.55
CA ARG A 104 -12.35 11.92 -1.67
C ARG A 104 -12.07 12.57 -0.32
N ASP A 105 -13.09 12.78 0.50
CA ASP A 105 -12.95 13.33 1.84
C ASP A 105 -12.18 12.40 2.77
N GLU A 106 -12.41 11.09 2.66
CA GLU A 106 -11.65 10.10 3.42
C GLU A 106 -10.16 10.13 3.06
N TYR A 107 -9.82 10.18 1.76
CA TYR A 107 -8.43 10.32 1.32
C TYR A 107 -7.82 11.66 1.72
N ALA A 108 -8.56 12.76 1.66
CA ALA A 108 -8.08 14.07 2.10
C ALA A 108 -7.76 14.08 3.60
N ARG A 109 -8.62 13.49 4.43
CA ARG A 109 -8.38 13.31 5.87
C ARG A 109 -7.19 12.39 6.14
N LYS A 110 -7.08 11.28 5.42
CA LYS A 110 -5.93 10.37 5.53
C LYS A 110 -4.64 11.08 5.16
N LEU A 111 -4.62 11.87 4.09
CA LEU A 111 -3.43 12.60 3.65
C LEU A 111 -3.00 13.65 4.68
N ALA A 112 -3.94 14.40 5.25
CA ALA A 112 -3.66 15.32 6.36
C ALA A 112 -3.15 14.59 7.62
N GLY A 113 -3.62 13.36 7.86
CA GLY A 113 -3.14 12.50 8.94
C GLY A 113 -1.77 11.89 8.68
N VAL A 114 -1.36 11.69 7.43
CA VAL A 114 -0.07 11.06 7.08
C VAL A 114 1.10 11.96 7.45
N GLU A 115 1.02 13.27 7.20
CA GLU A 115 2.10 14.20 7.56
C GLU A 115 2.32 14.23 9.08
N THR A 116 1.24 14.27 9.86
CA THR A 116 1.31 14.26 11.32
C THR A 116 1.81 12.93 11.86
N GLN A 117 1.36 11.80 11.29
CA GLN A 117 1.86 10.47 11.65
C GLN A 117 3.33 10.27 11.27
N ALA A 118 3.77 10.77 10.11
CA ALA A 118 5.16 10.70 9.69
C ALA A 118 6.05 11.55 10.62
N ALA A 119 5.61 12.77 10.95
CA ALA A 119 6.31 13.63 11.91
C ALA A 119 6.39 12.98 13.31
N ALA A 120 5.30 12.38 13.79
CA ALA A 120 5.29 11.64 15.04
C ALA A 120 6.21 10.40 15.01
N MET A 121 6.25 9.68 13.89
CA MET A 121 7.12 8.52 13.70
C MET A 121 8.60 8.92 13.74
N VAL A 122 8.97 10.03 13.08
CA VAL A 122 10.35 10.55 13.11
C VAL A 122 10.72 11.01 14.52
N ALA A 123 9.82 11.76 15.20
CA ALA A 123 10.07 12.22 16.56
C ALA A 123 10.26 11.04 17.55
N HIS A 124 9.43 10.01 17.44
CA HIS A 124 9.55 8.78 18.24
C HIS A 124 10.84 8.04 17.94
N ALA A 125 11.22 7.89 16.67
CA ALA A 125 12.47 7.25 16.27
C ALA A 125 13.70 8.00 16.82
N ASP A 126 13.67 9.35 16.82
CA ASP A 126 14.73 10.17 17.40
C ASP A 126 14.84 10.00 18.92
N GLU A 127 13.71 9.93 19.62
CA GLU A 127 13.66 9.68 21.06
C GLU A 127 14.21 8.29 21.41
N GLU A 128 13.76 7.26 20.69
CA GLU A 128 14.26 5.89 20.84
C GLU A 128 15.75 5.79 20.53
N ALA A 129 16.24 6.46 19.47
CA ALA A 129 17.65 6.48 19.12
C ALA A 129 18.48 7.13 20.24
N LYS A 130 18.03 8.25 20.80
CA LYS A 130 18.71 8.91 21.94
C LYS A 130 18.72 8.00 23.17
N ALA A 131 17.61 7.36 23.50
CA ALA A 131 17.52 6.43 24.61
C ALA A 131 18.44 5.21 24.42
N LEU A 132 18.50 4.67 23.20
CA LEU A 132 19.37 3.56 22.86
C LEU A 132 20.86 3.93 22.97
N VAL A 133 21.25 5.11 22.47
CA VAL A 133 22.62 5.61 22.60
C VAL A 133 23.00 5.83 24.07
N ALA A 134 22.10 6.42 24.86
CA ALA A 134 22.33 6.61 26.30
C ALA A 134 22.51 5.27 27.03
N LYS A 135 21.66 4.29 26.74
CA LYS A 135 21.77 2.93 27.29
C LYS A 135 23.06 2.25 26.85
N ALA A 136 23.38 2.28 25.56
CA ALA A 136 24.60 1.69 25.02
C ALA A 136 25.86 2.29 25.66
N LYS A 137 25.86 3.61 25.93
CA LYS A 137 26.95 4.27 26.64
C LYS A 137 27.07 3.78 28.09
N SER A 138 25.95 3.69 28.81
CA SER A 138 25.93 3.15 30.17
C SER A 138 26.45 1.70 30.21
N ASP A 139 25.97 0.86 29.30
CA ASP A 139 26.37 -0.54 29.21
C ASP A 139 27.87 -0.66 28.85
N ALA A 140 28.37 0.19 27.94
CA ALA A 140 29.79 0.23 27.61
C ALA A 140 30.66 0.65 28.81
N ASP A 141 30.25 1.66 29.57
CA ASP A 141 30.95 2.10 30.78
C ASP A 141 30.97 0.98 31.85
N GLU A 142 29.87 0.26 32.02
CA GLU A 142 29.81 -0.89 32.92
C GLU A 142 30.73 -2.04 32.46
N LEU A 143 30.73 -2.35 31.15
CA LEU A 143 31.61 -3.35 30.56
C LEU A 143 33.09 -3.00 30.78
N VAL A 144 33.46 -1.73 30.57
CA VAL A 144 34.83 -1.25 30.80
C VAL A 144 35.20 -1.39 32.27
N LYS A 145 34.35 -0.95 33.20
CA LYS A 145 34.58 -1.11 34.65
C LYS A 145 34.75 -2.58 35.06
N ARG A 146 33.90 -3.47 34.53
CA ARG A 146 34.00 -4.91 34.80
C ARG A 146 35.30 -5.49 34.25
N ARG A 147 35.72 -5.09 33.06
CA ARG A 147 36.99 -5.53 32.47
C ARG A 147 38.20 -4.99 33.23
N ALA A 148 38.16 -3.74 33.67
CA ALA A 148 39.20 -3.15 34.50
C ALA A 148 39.34 -3.94 35.81
N LYS A 149 38.24 -4.18 36.52
CA LYS A 149 38.25 -4.99 37.74
C LYS A 149 38.78 -6.40 37.52
N MET A 150 38.36 -7.08 36.45
CA MET A 150 38.90 -8.41 36.12
C MET A 150 40.41 -8.38 35.83
N ALA A 151 40.93 -7.30 35.24
CA ALA A 151 42.36 -7.13 35.02
C ALA A 151 43.11 -6.87 36.34
N GLU A 152 42.57 -6.00 37.20
CA GLU A 152 43.09 -5.74 38.54
C GLU A 152 43.13 -7.01 39.38
N ASP A 153 42.04 -7.80 39.40
CA ASP A 153 41.97 -9.07 40.11
C ASP A 153 43.01 -10.08 39.59
N LYS A 154 43.25 -10.12 38.26
CA LYS A 154 44.29 -10.96 37.66
C LYS A 154 45.70 -10.51 38.02
N ILE A 155 45.95 -9.20 38.04
CA ILE A 155 47.24 -8.63 38.45
C ILE A 155 47.50 -8.98 39.91
N ALA A 156 46.53 -8.75 40.80
CA ALA A 156 46.65 -9.08 42.22
C ALA A 156 46.90 -10.59 42.45
N ALA A 157 46.23 -11.47 41.69
CA ALA A 157 46.49 -12.90 41.73
C ALA A 157 47.91 -13.25 41.24
N ALA A 158 48.37 -12.63 40.16
CA ALA A 158 49.71 -12.84 39.62
C ALA A 158 50.81 -12.32 40.55
N GLU A 159 50.59 -11.18 41.21
CA GLU A 159 51.50 -10.62 42.22
C GLU A 159 51.67 -11.55 43.41
N ARG A 160 50.56 -12.09 43.94
CA ARG A 160 50.61 -13.09 45.02
C ARG A 160 51.40 -14.33 44.61
N ALA A 161 51.12 -14.86 43.41
CA ALA A 161 51.84 -16.01 42.87
C ALA A 161 53.34 -15.70 42.67
N ALA A 162 53.70 -14.49 42.22
CA ALA A 162 55.08 -14.08 42.04
C ALA A 162 55.83 -13.97 43.39
N ILE A 163 55.18 -13.41 44.42
CA ILE A 163 55.75 -13.33 45.77
C ILE A 163 56.00 -14.74 46.32
N ASP A 164 55.04 -15.65 46.17
CA ASP A 164 55.18 -17.03 46.63
C ASP A 164 56.30 -17.77 45.87
N GLN A 165 56.43 -17.54 44.56
CA GLN A 165 57.55 -18.09 43.78
C GLN A 165 58.91 -17.55 44.24
N VAL A 166 59.03 -16.25 44.53
CA VAL A 166 60.28 -15.65 45.05
C VAL A 166 60.62 -16.27 46.40
N ARG A 167 59.64 -16.36 47.32
CA ARG A 167 59.84 -16.99 48.63
C ARG A 167 60.30 -18.44 48.52
N ALA A 168 59.66 -19.22 47.64
CA ALA A 168 60.04 -20.62 47.40
C ALA A 168 61.47 -20.72 46.86
N ARG A 169 61.85 -19.91 45.87
CA ARG A 169 63.22 -19.89 45.32
C ARG A 169 64.25 -19.46 46.35
N THR A 170 63.95 -18.46 47.18
CA THR A 170 64.85 -18.02 48.26
C THR A 170 65.01 -19.11 49.31
N ALA A 171 63.93 -19.78 49.72
CA ALA A 171 63.99 -20.90 50.66
C ALA A 171 64.83 -22.07 50.11
N GLU A 172 64.63 -22.41 48.83
CA GLU A 172 65.41 -23.45 48.16
C GLU A 172 66.90 -23.09 48.05
N ALA A 173 67.22 -21.85 47.69
CA ALA A 173 68.60 -21.36 47.62
C ALA A 173 69.27 -21.35 49.01
N ALA A 174 68.55 -20.90 50.05
CA ALA A 174 69.04 -20.93 51.43
C ALA A 174 69.26 -22.36 51.93
N ALA A 175 68.34 -23.28 51.64
CA ALA A 175 68.48 -24.69 51.99
C ALA A 175 69.68 -25.33 51.29
N LYS A 176 69.88 -25.05 49.99
CA LYS A 176 71.07 -25.52 49.23
C LYS A 176 72.37 -24.96 49.80
N ALA A 177 72.42 -23.67 50.13
CA ALA A 177 73.59 -23.05 50.74
C ALA A 177 73.89 -23.64 52.13
N ALA A 178 72.86 -23.82 52.97
CA ALA A 178 72.99 -24.47 54.28
C ALA A 178 73.51 -25.90 54.13
N ALA A 179 72.94 -26.70 53.21
CA ALA A 179 73.41 -28.05 52.93
C ALA A 179 74.88 -28.08 52.48
N ALA A 180 75.31 -27.14 51.63
CA ALA A 180 76.69 -27.03 51.19
C ALA A 180 77.66 -26.66 52.33
N ILE A 181 77.26 -25.73 53.21
CA ILE A 181 78.06 -25.36 54.39
C ILE A 181 78.15 -26.54 55.36
N ILE A 182 77.05 -27.24 55.62
CA ILE A 182 77.02 -28.45 56.46
C ILE A 182 77.99 -29.48 55.87
N ALA A 183 77.93 -29.77 54.58
CA ALA A 183 78.81 -30.73 53.92
C ALA A 183 80.31 -30.33 53.99
N GLN A 184 80.63 -29.04 53.97
CA GLN A 184 82.02 -28.56 54.09
C GLN A 184 82.53 -28.54 55.55
N LYS A 185 81.64 -28.37 56.53
CA LYS A 185 81.97 -28.23 57.96
C LYS A 185 81.78 -29.51 58.76
N HIS A 186 81.11 -30.52 58.22
CA HIS A 186 81.01 -31.84 58.81
C HIS A 186 82.29 -32.64 58.56
N ASP A 187 83.04 -32.92 59.62
CA ASP A 187 84.03 -33.99 59.67
C ASP A 187 83.67 -35.01 60.76
N ALA A 188 84.41 -36.13 60.80
CA ALA A 188 84.17 -37.23 61.75
C ALA A 188 84.27 -36.83 63.25
N GLY A 189 84.93 -35.71 63.57
CA GLY A 189 84.99 -35.12 64.90
C GLY A 189 83.76 -34.27 65.27
N ALA A 190 83.06 -33.70 64.29
CA ALA A 190 81.80 -32.97 64.49
C ALA A 190 80.57 -33.90 64.61
N ASP A 191 80.61 -35.07 63.98
CA ASP A 191 79.52 -36.08 64.02
C ASP A 191 79.27 -36.63 65.44
N LYS A 192 80.34 -36.89 66.18
CA LYS A 192 80.29 -37.53 67.51
C LYS A 192 79.47 -36.73 68.55
N PRO A 193 79.70 -35.43 68.77
CA PRO A 193 78.88 -34.63 69.68
C PRO A 193 77.44 -34.43 69.18
N LEU A 194 77.19 -34.43 67.86
CA LEU A 194 75.81 -34.39 67.33
C LEU A 194 75.04 -35.68 67.65
N VAL A 195 75.67 -36.84 67.46
CA VAL A 195 75.10 -38.15 67.81
C VAL A 195 74.86 -38.25 69.32
N ASP A 196 75.81 -37.83 70.14
CA ASP A 196 75.64 -37.83 71.60
C ASP A 196 74.50 -36.90 72.04
N SER A 197 74.35 -35.72 71.42
CA SER A 197 73.26 -34.77 71.72
C SER A 197 71.88 -35.25 71.25
N THR A 198 71.79 -35.96 70.13
CA THR A 198 70.54 -36.55 69.63
C THR A 198 70.13 -37.76 70.44
N ILE A 199 71.08 -38.63 70.83
CA ILE A 199 70.84 -39.73 71.78
C ILE A 199 70.36 -39.18 73.13
N ALA A 200 71.02 -38.13 73.65
CA ALA A 200 70.61 -37.47 74.88
C ALA A 200 69.24 -36.76 74.75
N GLY A 201 68.88 -36.23 73.57
CA GLY A 201 67.60 -35.60 73.29
C GLY A 201 66.45 -36.62 73.22
N LEU A 202 66.68 -37.77 72.57
CA LEU A 202 65.74 -38.89 72.54
C LEU A 202 65.54 -39.51 73.93
N SER A 203 66.60 -39.59 74.74
CA SER A 203 66.53 -40.02 76.13
C SER A 203 65.76 -39.04 77.04
N ARG A 204 65.51 -37.80 76.59
CA ARG A 204 64.85 -36.73 77.36
C ARG A 204 63.37 -36.56 77.02
N LEU A 205 62.89 -37.24 75.98
CA LEU A 205 61.47 -37.25 75.57
C LEU A 205 60.67 -38.43 76.14
N ASN A 206 61.29 -39.24 77.03
CA ASN A 206 60.64 -40.12 77.98
C ASN A 206 60.84 -39.57 79.40
#